data_AF-A0A661KYD0-F1
#
_entry.id   AF-A0A661KYD0-F1
#
_cell.length_a   1.000
_cell.length_b   1.000
_cell.length_c   1.000
_cell.angle_alpha   90.00
_cell.angle_beta   90.00
_cell.angle_gamma   90.00
#
_symmetry.space_group_name_H-M   'P 1'
#
loop_
_entity.id
_entity.type
_entity.pdbx_description
1 polymer ?
#
loop_
_entity_poly.entity_id
_entity_poly.type
_entity_poly.pdbx_seq_one_letter_code
_entity_poly.pdbx_strand_id
1 'polypeptide(L)'
;LGNQGEDVVSGLVKTLPISKKQAEVENREPESSLEAQFPEIYHTLRQWAKELIYEKKWSPQEMEFTFEGPRAKDLFFLQTRDMGIRERKKVYSFDLVQEGHVEFLAHGIGVSGGAMTGRAVFSLEEIKYWRQKEPQTSLILVRGDTVPDDIREIYEADGLLTAKGGSTSHAAIVAHRLGKTCVVGCADLICMEREKSCALSDRIIRSGDHISIDGTEGSVYLGRMKIKEIEREENGGF
;
A
#
# COMPACT_ATOMS: atom_id res chain seq x y z
N LEU A 1 11.97 26.16 -18.94
CA LEU A 1 12.85 25.46 -17.99
C LEU A 1 13.02 24.05 -18.53
N GLY A 2 14.25 23.63 -18.85
CA GLY A 2 14.53 22.25 -19.22
C GLY A 2 14.93 21.48 -17.97
N ASN A 3 14.28 20.37 -17.70
CA ASN A 3 14.58 19.47 -16.59
C ASN A 3 14.98 18.11 -17.17
N GLN A 4 15.89 17.40 -16.50
CA GLN A 4 16.29 16.05 -16.89
C GLN A 4 15.47 14.99 -16.13
N GLY A 5 15.50 13.74 -16.58
CA GLY A 5 14.78 12.64 -15.92
C GLY A 5 15.18 12.45 -14.46
N GLU A 6 16.46 12.69 -14.12
CA GLU A 6 16.96 12.63 -12.75
C GLU A 6 16.32 13.67 -11.82
N ASP A 7 15.98 14.85 -12.33
CA ASP A 7 15.33 15.91 -11.55
C ASP A 7 13.90 15.50 -11.15
N VAL A 8 13.20 14.81 -12.05
CA VAL A 8 11.84 14.30 -11.83
C VAL A 8 11.85 13.18 -10.80
N VAL A 9 12.81 12.27 -10.87
CA VAL A 9 12.94 11.13 -9.95
C VAL A 9 13.41 11.56 -8.56
N SER A 10 14.33 12.53 -8.50
CA SER A 10 14.86 13.06 -7.24
C SER A 10 13.90 13.99 -6.48
N GLY A 11 12.79 14.39 -7.11
CA GLY A 11 11.80 15.28 -6.51
C GLY A 11 12.27 16.73 -6.36
N LEU A 12 13.38 17.09 -7.01
CA LEU A 12 13.95 18.44 -6.98
C LEU A 12 13.14 19.44 -7.81
N VAL A 13 12.26 18.93 -8.69
CA VAL A 13 11.36 19.74 -9.50
C VAL A 13 9.90 19.40 -9.24
N LYS A 14 9.05 20.42 -9.31
CA LYS A 14 7.60 20.23 -9.30
C LYS A 14 7.18 19.53 -10.58
N THR A 15 6.71 18.28 -10.48
CA THR A 15 6.14 17.54 -11.61
C THR A 15 4.84 18.19 -12.04
N LEU A 16 4.52 18.15 -13.34
CA LEU A 16 3.28 18.69 -13.90
C LEU A 16 2.39 17.57 -14.46
N PRO A 17 1.06 17.76 -14.54
CA PRO A 17 0.15 16.74 -15.07
C PRO A 17 0.41 16.50 -16.56
N ILE A 18 0.19 15.28 -17.02
CA ILE A 18 0.27 14.95 -18.46
C ILE A 18 -1.01 15.35 -19.18
N SER A 19 -2.20 15.11 -18.58
CA SER A 19 -3.49 15.46 -19.18
C SER A 19 -4.26 16.49 -18.37
N LYS A 20 -5.21 17.20 -19.00
CA LYS A 20 -6.15 18.11 -18.33
C LYS A 20 -7.02 17.34 -17.33
N LYS A 21 -7.48 16.15 -17.72
CA LYS A 21 -8.24 15.25 -16.85
C LYS A 21 -7.45 14.86 -15.60
N GLN A 22 -6.16 14.53 -15.73
CA GLN A 22 -5.29 14.26 -14.58
C GLN A 22 -5.19 15.49 -13.68
N ALA A 23 -5.03 16.69 -14.26
CA ALA A 23 -4.98 17.93 -13.49
C ALA A 23 -6.26 18.17 -12.68
N GLU A 24 -7.44 17.98 -13.29
CA GLU A 24 -8.74 18.08 -12.61
C GLU A 24 -8.86 17.10 -11.45
N VAL A 25 -8.50 15.83 -11.67
CA VAL A 25 -8.50 14.78 -10.63
C VAL A 25 -7.54 15.10 -9.49
N GLU A 26 -6.37 15.66 -9.78
CA GLU A 26 -5.38 16.05 -8.79
C GLU A 26 -5.68 17.41 -8.11
N ASN A 27 -6.80 18.07 -8.43
CA ASN A 27 -7.13 19.45 -8.01
C ASN A 27 -6.01 20.45 -8.35
N ARG A 28 -5.49 20.37 -9.58
CA ARG A 28 -4.42 21.20 -10.13
C ARG A 28 -4.92 21.99 -11.32
N GLU A 29 -4.24 23.10 -11.62
CA GLU A 29 -4.49 23.95 -12.79
C GLU A 29 -4.43 23.12 -14.11
N PRO A 30 -5.53 22.94 -14.85
CA PRO A 30 -5.53 22.15 -16.09
C PRO A 30 -4.64 22.71 -17.19
N GLU A 31 -4.47 24.03 -17.23
CA GLU A 31 -3.58 24.72 -18.16
C GLU A 31 -2.08 24.51 -17.83
N SER A 32 -1.78 23.92 -16.66
CA SER A 32 -0.42 23.51 -16.33
C SER A 32 0.00 22.16 -16.93
N SER A 33 -0.91 21.45 -17.61
CA SER A 33 -0.67 20.10 -18.13
C SER A 33 0.15 20.08 -19.44
N LEU A 34 0.81 18.94 -19.72
CA LEU A 34 1.46 18.68 -21.00
C LEU A 34 0.47 18.79 -22.16
N GLU A 35 -0.75 18.27 -22.00
CA GLU A 35 -1.84 18.39 -22.98
C GLU A 35 -2.17 19.84 -23.34
N ALA A 36 -2.17 20.75 -22.36
CA ALA A 36 -2.44 22.16 -22.58
C ALA A 36 -1.26 22.89 -23.22
N GLN A 37 -0.05 22.67 -22.69
CA GLN A 37 1.15 23.43 -23.08
C GLN A 37 1.81 22.91 -24.35
N PHE A 38 1.75 21.60 -24.59
CA PHE A 38 2.41 20.91 -25.69
C PHE A 38 1.46 19.90 -26.34
N PRO A 39 0.37 20.38 -26.99
CA PRO A 39 -0.69 19.50 -27.48
C PRO A 39 -0.16 18.48 -28.50
N GLU A 40 0.72 18.85 -29.42
CA GLU A 40 1.24 17.92 -30.42
C GLU A 40 2.01 16.75 -29.77
N ILE A 41 2.86 17.04 -28.79
CA ILE A 41 3.58 16.04 -27.98
C ILE A 41 2.61 15.09 -27.28
N TYR A 42 1.59 15.63 -26.61
CA TYR A 42 0.59 14.84 -25.92
C TYR A 42 -0.17 13.91 -26.87
N HIS A 43 -0.59 14.41 -28.04
CA HIS A 43 -1.29 13.60 -29.03
C HIS A 43 -0.43 12.45 -29.56
N THR A 44 0.87 12.70 -29.82
CA THR A 44 1.80 11.65 -30.24
C THR A 44 2.02 10.60 -29.15
N LEU A 45 2.23 11.02 -27.88
CA LEU A 45 2.32 10.09 -26.75
C LEU A 45 1.08 9.23 -26.60
N ARG A 46 -0.11 9.83 -26.73
CA ARG A 46 -1.39 9.12 -26.66
C ARG A 46 -1.54 8.12 -27.80
N GLN A 47 -1.02 8.44 -28.99
CA GLN A 47 -1.02 7.52 -30.12
C GLN A 47 -0.09 6.32 -29.85
N TRP A 48 1.13 6.55 -29.34
CA TRP A 48 2.03 5.47 -28.94
C TRP A 48 1.41 4.57 -27.87
N ALA A 49 0.81 5.14 -26.82
CA ALA A 49 0.14 4.37 -25.79
C ALA A 49 -0.99 3.49 -26.35
N LYS A 50 -1.78 4.02 -27.31
CA LYS A 50 -2.83 3.26 -27.99
C LYS A 50 -2.27 2.13 -28.84
N GLU A 51 -1.19 2.37 -29.59
CA GLU A 51 -0.54 1.34 -30.40
C GLU A 51 -0.04 0.20 -29.52
N LEU A 52 0.67 0.50 -28.43
CA LEU A 52 1.19 -0.51 -27.50
C LEU A 52 0.06 -1.37 -26.90
N ILE A 53 -1.02 -0.75 -26.43
CA ILE A 53 -2.10 -1.47 -25.74
C ILE A 53 -3.02 -2.19 -26.73
N TYR A 54 -3.51 -1.50 -27.76
CA TYR A 54 -4.59 -2.03 -28.61
C TYR A 54 -4.08 -2.76 -29.84
N GLU A 55 -3.00 -2.29 -30.46
CA GLU A 55 -2.46 -2.91 -31.67
C GLU A 55 -1.48 -4.03 -31.34
N LYS A 56 -0.51 -3.76 -30.45
CA LYS A 56 0.46 -4.77 -30.00
C LYS A 56 -0.11 -5.71 -28.94
N LYS A 57 -1.29 -5.40 -28.38
CA LYS A 57 -1.97 -6.17 -27.33
C LYS A 57 -1.11 -6.35 -26.07
N TRP A 58 -0.26 -5.37 -25.76
CA TRP A 58 0.52 -5.40 -24.54
C TRP A 58 -0.35 -5.04 -23.33
N SER A 59 0.09 -5.46 -22.15
CA SER A 59 -0.48 -4.96 -20.90
C SER A 59 -0.30 -3.43 -20.81
N PRO A 60 -1.04 -2.72 -19.94
CA PRO A 60 -0.77 -1.31 -19.69
C PRO A 60 0.72 -1.07 -19.44
N GLN A 61 1.28 0.00 -20.00
CA GLN A 61 2.72 0.23 -20.02
C GLN A 61 3.10 1.46 -19.18
N GLU A 62 4.18 1.37 -18.43
CA GLU A 62 4.91 2.54 -17.94
C GLU A 62 5.87 3.02 -19.03
N MET A 63 5.76 4.30 -19.39
CA MET A 63 6.46 4.91 -20.53
C MET A 63 7.38 6.02 -20.04
N GLU A 64 8.66 5.96 -20.43
CA GLU A 64 9.63 7.04 -20.24
C GLU A 64 9.91 7.73 -21.58
N PHE A 65 9.82 9.06 -21.59
CA PHE A 65 10.02 9.86 -22.79
C PHE A 65 10.74 11.17 -22.45
N THR A 66 11.30 11.79 -23.47
CA THR A 66 11.85 13.16 -23.41
C THR A 66 11.46 13.92 -24.66
N PHE A 67 11.42 15.25 -24.60
CA PHE A 67 11.20 16.07 -25.79
C PHE A 67 12.04 17.35 -25.73
N GLU A 68 12.54 17.77 -26.88
CA GLU A 68 13.43 18.94 -27.02
C GLU A 68 12.73 20.14 -27.68
N GLY A 69 11.47 19.97 -28.08
CA GLY A 69 10.67 20.99 -28.77
C GLY A 69 9.18 20.65 -28.77
N PRO A 70 8.32 21.56 -29.24
CA PRO A 70 6.87 21.39 -29.11
C PRO A 70 6.24 20.48 -30.17
N ARG A 71 7.02 19.97 -31.15
CA ARG A 71 6.49 19.19 -32.29
C ARG A 71 6.72 17.70 -32.10
N ALA A 72 5.92 16.87 -32.77
CA ALA A 72 6.00 15.41 -32.67
C ALA A 72 7.39 14.85 -32.99
N LYS A 73 8.11 15.44 -33.96
CA LYS A 73 9.47 15.00 -34.32
C LYS A 73 10.53 15.27 -33.25
N ASP A 74 10.21 16.16 -32.31
CA ASP A 74 11.09 16.57 -31.23
C ASP A 74 10.83 15.71 -29.96
N LEU A 75 9.96 14.69 -30.05
CA LEU A 75 9.62 13.71 -29.00
C LEU A 75 10.40 12.41 -29.18
N PHE A 76 10.99 11.90 -28.10
CA PHE A 76 11.77 10.68 -28.07
C PHE A 76 11.24 9.70 -27.03
N PHE A 77 11.05 8.45 -27.45
CA PHE A 77 10.67 7.36 -26.57
C PHE A 77 11.92 6.67 -26.03
N LEU A 78 12.07 6.60 -24.71
CA LEU A 78 13.29 6.11 -24.07
C LEU A 78 13.13 4.66 -23.61
N GLN A 79 12.06 4.38 -22.87
CA GLN A 79 11.82 3.06 -22.29
C GLN A 79 10.32 2.78 -22.16
N THR A 80 9.97 1.50 -22.25
CA THR A 80 8.67 0.98 -21.82
C THR A 80 8.85 -0.27 -21.00
N ARG A 81 7.97 -0.47 -20.02
CA ARG A 81 7.87 -1.72 -19.28
C ARG A 81 6.42 -1.99 -18.94
N ASP A 82 6.09 -3.26 -18.72
CA ASP A 82 4.80 -3.65 -18.18
C ASP A 82 4.53 -2.86 -16.89
N MET A 83 3.42 -2.13 -16.91
CA MET A 83 2.91 -1.51 -15.70
C MET A 83 2.53 -2.63 -14.76
N GLY A 84 3.16 -2.66 -13.59
CA GLY A 84 2.72 -3.54 -12.53
C GLY A 84 1.28 -3.18 -12.21
N ILE A 85 0.32 -4.03 -12.58
CA ILE A 85 -1.09 -3.84 -12.26
C ILE A 85 -1.16 -3.75 -10.73
N ARG A 86 -1.29 -2.53 -10.21
CA ARG A 86 -1.78 -2.36 -8.84
C ARG A 86 -3.24 -2.78 -8.90
N GLU A 87 -3.52 -4.02 -8.51
CA GLU A 87 -4.88 -4.45 -8.22
C GLU A 87 -5.56 -3.36 -7.39
N ARG A 88 -6.81 -2.99 -7.72
CA ARG A 88 -7.63 -2.12 -6.88
C ARG A 88 -7.57 -2.69 -5.47
N LYS A 89 -6.77 -2.08 -4.59
CA LYS A 89 -6.70 -2.53 -3.21
C LYS A 89 -8.05 -2.19 -2.61
N LYS A 90 -8.87 -3.22 -2.40
CA LYS A 90 -10.08 -3.10 -1.59
C LYS A 90 -9.67 -2.48 -0.27
N VAL A 91 -10.11 -1.25 -0.02
CA VAL A 91 -9.86 -0.58 1.26
C VAL A 91 -10.99 -1.00 2.17
N TYR A 92 -10.63 -1.57 3.31
CA TYR A 92 -11.58 -1.97 4.32
C TYR A 92 -11.51 -0.96 5.47
N SER A 93 -12.64 -0.69 6.12
CA SER A 93 -12.69 0.05 7.39
C SER A 93 -13.49 -0.74 8.41
N PHE A 94 -13.27 -0.49 9.69
CA PHE A 94 -14.10 -1.09 10.72
C PHE A 94 -15.51 -0.52 10.68
N ASP A 95 -16.50 -1.40 10.83
CA ASP A 95 -17.90 -0.98 10.97
C ASP A 95 -18.19 -0.56 12.42
N LEU A 96 -17.89 0.69 12.74
CA LEU A 96 -18.05 1.28 14.08
C LEU A 96 -19.51 1.39 14.54
N VAL A 97 -20.49 1.10 13.68
CA VAL A 97 -21.94 1.11 14.00
C VAL A 97 -22.39 -0.23 14.61
N GLN A 98 -21.51 -1.23 14.67
CA GLN A 98 -21.84 -2.53 15.23
C GLN A 98 -22.16 -2.47 16.73
N GLU A 99 -23.32 -3.01 17.13
CA GLU A 99 -23.64 -3.29 18.53
C GLU A 99 -22.74 -4.42 19.05
N GLY A 100 -21.77 -4.06 19.90
CA GLY A 100 -20.85 -4.98 20.55
C GLY A 100 -19.79 -4.23 21.34
N HIS A 101 -19.29 -4.84 22.42
CA HIS A 101 -18.20 -4.26 23.21
C HIS A 101 -16.91 -4.36 22.38
N VAL A 102 -16.53 -3.26 21.73
CA VAL A 102 -15.25 -3.15 21.03
C VAL A 102 -14.20 -2.76 22.06
N GLU A 103 -13.24 -3.66 22.30
CA GLU A 103 -12.17 -3.42 23.26
C GLU A 103 -10.94 -2.90 22.51
N PHE A 104 -10.78 -1.58 22.53
CA PHE A 104 -9.58 -0.90 22.06
C PHE A 104 -8.40 -1.30 22.94
N LEU A 105 -7.32 -1.75 22.32
CA LEU A 105 -6.13 -2.19 23.04
C LEU A 105 -5.02 -1.14 22.98
N ALA A 106 -4.68 -0.64 21.80
CA ALA A 106 -3.58 0.29 21.61
C ALA A 106 -3.65 0.99 20.24
N HIS A 107 -2.75 1.96 20.06
CA HIS A 107 -2.53 2.66 18.80
C HIS A 107 -1.04 2.69 18.47
N GLY A 108 -0.71 2.42 17.21
CA GLY A 108 0.63 2.56 16.65
C GLY A 108 0.61 3.46 15.43
N ILE A 109 1.56 3.26 14.52
CA ILE A 109 1.68 3.97 13.25
C ILE A 109 1.10 3.07 12.16
N GLY A 110 -0.03 3.47 11.58
CA GLY A 110 -0.57 2.85 10.36
C GLY A 110 0.39 3.06 9.18
N VAL A 111 0.77 1.98 8.50
CA VAL A 111 1.69 2.02 7.36
C VAL A 111 0.97 1.71 6.05
N SER A 112 0.20 0.63 6.03
CA SER A 112 -0.43 0.12 4.82
C SER A 112 -1.58 -0.81 5.13
N GLY A 113 -2.53 -0.94 4.20
CA GLY A 113 -3.72 -1.76 4.38
C GLY A 113 -4.77 -1.05 5.23
N GLY A 114 -6.04 -1.39 5.02
CA GLY A 114 -7.14 -0.84 5.81
C GLY A 114 -7.37 -1.68 7.07
N ALA A 115 -8.63 -1.74 7.50
CA ALA A 115 -9.06 -2.62 8.56
C ALA A 115 -8.95 -4.11 8.20
N MET A 116 -8.40 -4.90 9.10
CA MET A 116 -8.24 -6.35 8.99
C MET A 116 -8.60 -7.00 10.31
N THR A 117 -9.23 -8.17 10.24
CA THR A 117 -9.44 -9.06 11.39
C THR A 117 -8.79 -10.40 11.10
N GLY A 118 -7.97 -10.88 12.03
CA GLY A 118 -7.24 -12.13 11.84
C GLY A 118 -6.82 -12.76 13.16
N ARG A 119 -6.16 -13.93 13.05
CA ARG A 119 -5.55 -14.59 14.20
C ARG A 119 -4.13 -14.07 14.42
N ALA A 120 -3.79 -13.78 15.67
CA ALA A 120 -2.43 -13.46 16.08
C ALA A 120 -1.52 -14.70 15.96
N VAL A 121 -0.37 -14.55 15.32
CA VAL A 121 0.63 -15.62 15.14
C VAL A 121 2.04 -15.08 15.39
N PHE A 122 2.95 -15.96 15.82
CA PHE A 122 4.31 -15.58 16.25
C PHE A 122 5.41 -16.40 15.55
N SER A 123 5.09 -17.42 14.75
CA SER A 123 6.09 -18.14 13.96
C SER A 123 5.56 -18.65 12.62
N LEU A 124 6.48 -18.95 11.71
CA LEU A 124 6.16 -19.56 10.42
C LEU A 124 5.43 -20.91 10.55
N GLU A 125 5.73 -21.67 11.61
CA GLU A 125 5.08 -22.95 11.90
C GLU A 125 3.60 -22.74 12.23
N GLU A 126 3.28 -21.71 13.01
CA GLU A 126 1.92 -21.35 13.36
C GLU A 126 1.15 -20.84 12.15
N ILE A 127 1.80 -20.03 11.30
CA ILE A 127 1.21 -19.58 10.05
C ILE A 127 0.78 -20.79 9.21
N LYS A 128 1.69 -21.75 8.98
CA LYS A 128 1.39 -22.97 8.22
C LYS A 128 0.28 -23.80 8.84
N TYR A 129 0.28 -23.96 10.16
CA TYR A 129 -0.77 -24.67 10.89
C TYR A 129 -2.14 -24.04 10.66
N TRP A 130 -2.26 -22.71 10.84
CA TRP A 130 -3.53 -22.02 10.68
C TRP A 130 -3.99 -21.94 9.24
N ARG A 131 -3.08 -21.82 8.26
CA ARG A 131 -3.44 -21.89 6.83
C ARG A 131 -4.08 -23.23 6.45
N GLN A 132 -3.66 -24.33 7.07
CA GLN A 132 -4.27 -25.65 6.84
C GLN A 132 -5.62 -25.78 7.53
N LYS A 133 -5.73 -25.29 8.76
CA LYS A 133 -6.93 -25.45 9.59
C LYS A 133 -8.05 -24.47 9.20
N GLU A 134 -7.70 -23.24 8.87
CA GLU A 134 -8.62 -22.15 8.54
C GLU A 134 -8.08 -21.33 7.36
N PRO A 135 -8.17 -21.85 6.12
CA PRO A 135 -7.54 -21.24 4.95
C PRO A 135 -8.03 -19.82 4.61
N GLN A 136 -9.26 -19.50 5.04
CA GLN A 136 -9.91 -18.22 4.77
C GLN A 136 -9.68 -17.17 5.88
N THR A 137 -9.09 -17.58 7.01
CA THR A 137 -8.84 -16.67 8.13
C THR A 137 -7.54 -15.93 7.90
N SER A 138 -7.58 -14.59 7.99
CA SER A 138 -6.38 -13.77 7.91
C SER A 138 -5.46 -14.02 9.12
N LEU A 139 -4.16 -13.92 8.90
CA LEU A 139 -3.13 -14.14 9.92
C LEU A 139 -2.32 -12.86 10.12
N ILE A 140 -2.21 -12.43 11.38
CA ILE A 140 -1.50 -11.21 11.77
C ILE A 140 -0.26 -11.62 12.54
N LEU A 141 0.91 -11.42 11.92
CA LEU A 141 2.20 -11.67 12.56
C LEU A 141 2.47 -10.59 13.59
N VAL A 142 2.74 -11.00 14.83
CA VAL A 142 3.10 -10.10 15.92
C VAL A 142 4.58 -10.28 16.27
N ARG A 143 5.31 -9.15 16.29
CA ARG A 143 6.77 -9.12 16.53
C ARG A 143 7.13 -7.99 17.49
N GLY A 144 8.18 -8.18 18.29
CA GLY A 144 8.73 -7.06 19.08
C GLY A 144 9.42 -6.03 18.19
N ASP A 145 10.23 -6.54 17.28
CA ASP A 145 10.90 -5.80 16.21
C ASP A 145 11.04 -6.76 15.01
N THR A 146 11.29 -6.24 13.82
CA THR A 146 11.57 -7.10 12.66
C THR A 146 13.03 -6.98 12.25
N VAL A 147 13.61 -8.10 11.88
CA VAL A 147 14.92 -8.18 11.23
C VAL A 147 14.78 -8.72 9.80
N PRO A 148 15.80 -8.58 8.94
CA PRO A 148 15.75 -9.11 7.57
C PRO A 148 15.38 -10.60 7.48
N ASP A 149 15.74 -11.40 8.49
CA ASP A 149 15.46 -12.83 8.53
C ASP A 149 13.95 -13.16 8.67
N ASP A 150 13.13 -12.22 9.15
CA ASP A 150 11.67 -12.38 9.29
C ASP A 150 10.92 -12.33 7.94
N ILE A 151 11.62 -12.14 6.82
CA ILE A 151 10.98 -11.91 5.51
C ILE A 151 10.01 -13.04 5.12
N ARG A 152 10.28 -14.28 5.53
CA ARG A 152 9.44 -15.44 5.21
C ARG A 152 8.13 -15.39 5.97
N GLU A 153 8.19 -15.09 7.25
CA GLU A 153 7.03 -14.92 8.13
C GLU A 153 6.17 -13.75 7.65
N ILE A 154 6.79 -12.61 7.32
CA ILE A 154 6.09 -11.41 6.83
C ILE A 154 5.43 -11.71 5.47
N TYR A 155 6.10 -12.46 4.60
CA TYR A 155 5.56 -12.84 3.29
C TYR A 155 4.32 -13.74 3.40
N GLU A 156 4.33 -14.70 4.33
CA GLU A 156 3.25 -15.68 4.49
C GLU A 156 2.07 -15.16 5.32
N ALA A 157 2.28 -14.17 6.19
CA ALA A 157 1.22 -13.49 6.95
C ALA A 157 0.42 -12.51 6.08
N ASP A 158 -0.79 -12.12 6.50
CA ASP A 158 -1.62 -11.12 5.81
C ASP A 158 -1.46 -9.72 6.42
N GLY A 159 -1.18 -9.68 7.72
CA GLY A 159 -0.92 -8.46 8.46
C GLY A 159 0.32 -8.56 9.35
N LEU A 160 0.83 -7.41 9.75
CA LEU A 160 2.00 -7.24 10.60
C LEU A 160 1.70 -6.21 11.69
N LEU A 161 2.01 -6.59 12.94
CA LEU A 161 1.95 -5.71 14.10
C LEU A 161 3.29 -5.75 14.83
N THR A 162 3.94 -4.60 15.01
CA THR A 162 5.24 -4.51 15.69
C THR A 162 5.25 -3.54 16.86
N ALA A 163 6.02 -3.85 17.90
CA ALA A 163 6.18 -2.96 19.04
C ALA A 163 7.07 -1.76 18.70
N LYS A 164 8.13 -2.02 17.94
CA LYS A 164 9.09 -1.02 17.49
C LYS A 164 8.96 -0.73 16.00
N GLY A 165 9.53 0.40 15.58
CA GLY A 165 9.61 0.82 14.19
C GLY A 165 8.77 2.07 13.91
N GLY A 166 9.29 2.93 13.02
CA GLY A 166 8.58 4.07 12.46
C GLY A 166 8.04 3.79 11.06
N SER A 167 7.39 4.77 10.45
CA SER A 167 6.84 4.70 9.08
C SER A 167 7.87 4.37 7.99
N THR A 168 9.16 4.60 8.25
CA THR A 168 10.28 4.27 7.34
C THR A 168 11.13 3.09 7.82
N SER A 169 10.67 2.33 8.81
CA SER A 169 11.38 1.16 9.33
C SER A 169 11.40 0.00 8.33
N HIS A 170 12.26 -0.99 8.59
CA HIS A 170 12.33 -2.23 7.81
C HIS A 170 10.94 -2.89 7.69
N ALA A 171 10.25 -3.09 8.83
CA ALA A 171 8.88 -3.61 8.88
C ALA A 171 7.93 -2.85 7.95
N ALA A 172 7.94 -1.52 8.04
CA ALA A 172 7.04 -0.66 7.29
C ALA A 172 7.29 -0.76 5.77
N ILE A 173 8.56 -0.66 5.34
CA ILE A 173 8.92 -0.71 3.91
C ILE A 173 8.57 -2.07 3.30
N VAL A 174 8.91 -3.16 4.00
CA VAL A 174 8.65 -4.53 3.51
C VAL A 174 7.16 -4.81 3.45
N ALA A 175 6.41 -4.53 4.52
CA ALA A 175 4.97 -4.78 4.56
C ALA A 175 4.21 -3.96 3.51
N HIS A 176 4.59 -2.68 3.32
CA HIS A 176 3.99 -1.84 2.28
C HIS A 176 4.23 -2.40 0.88
N ARG A 177 5.48 -2.81 0.57
CA ARG A 177 5.84 -3.42 -0.74
C ARG A 177 5.11 -4.74 -0.99
N LEU A 178 4.93 -5.55 0.04
CA LEU A 178 4.22 -6.83 -0.03
C LEU A 178 2.69 -6.68 0.08
N GLY A 179 2.18 -5.45 0.20
CA GLY A 179 0.75 -5.16 0.26
C GLY A 179 0.06 -5.66 1.52
N LYS A 180 0.80 -5.85 2.62
CA LYS A 180 0.27 -6.36 3.90
C LYS A 180 -0.42 -5.24 4.68
N THR A 181 -1.38 -5.61 5.54
CA THR A 181 -1.95 -4.66 6.51
C THR A 181 -0.96 -4.50 7.66
N CYS A 182 -0.52 -3.28 7.94
CA CYS A 182 0.65 -3.06 8.78
C CYS A 182 0.46 -1.91 9.75
N VAL A 183 0.70 -2.20 11.03
CA VAL A 183 0.79 -1.24 12.12
C VAL A 183 2.14 -1.46 12.81
N VAL A 184 2.93 -0.40 12.92
CA VAL A 184 4.27 -0.47 13.56
C VAL A 184 4.36 0.48 14.74
N GLY A 185 5.37 0.30 15.60
CA GLY A 185 5.62 1.25 16.68
C GLY A 185 4.52 1.29 17.74
N CYS A 186 3.85 0.17 18.00
CA CYS A 186 2.89 0.05 19.08
C CYS A 186 3.65 -0.02 20.42
N ALA A 187 3.87 1.14 21.05
CA ALA A 187 4.77 1.27 22.21
C ALA A 187 4.37 0.39 23.40
N ASP A 188 3.08 0.15 23.59
CA ASP A 188 2.53 -0.67 24.68
C ASP A 188 2.56 -2.18 24.38
N LEU A 189 3.07 -2.58 23.21
CA LEU A 189 3.22 -3.99 22.83
C LEU A 189 4.47 -4.61 23.45
N ILE A 190 4.27 -5.62 24.27
CA ILE A 190 5.33 -6.49 24.77
C ILE A 190 5.16 -7.86 24.12
N CYS A 191 5.99 -8.17 23.13
CA CYS A 191 5.93 -9.44 22.41
C CYS A 191 6.86 -10.48 23.04
N MET A 192 6.32 -11.66 23.37
CA MET A 192 7.03 -12.81 23.93
C MET A 192 6.96 -13.97 22.93
N GLU A 193 7.72 -13.87 21.85
CA GLU A 193 7.63 -14.76 20.68
C GLU A 193 7.87 -16.24 21.04
N ARG A 194 8.78 -16.52 21.98
CA ARG A 194 9.04 -17.88 22.48
C ARG A 194 7.83 -18.48 23.20
N GLU A 195 7.06 -17.65 23.87
CA GLU A 195 5.86 -18.03 24.61
C GLU A 195 4.60 -17.96 23.73
N LYS A 196 4.75 -17.56 22.46
CA LYS A 196 3.65 -17.43 21.49
C LYS A 196 2.51 -16.57 22.03
N SER A 197 2.88 -15.47 22.66
CA SER A 197 1.96 -14.50 23.23
C SER A 197 2.53 -13.08 23.22
N CYS A 198 1.66 -12.10 23.34
CA CYS A 198 2.02 -10.73 23.62
C CYS A 198 1.09 -10.11 24.65
N ALA A 199 1.59 -9.09 25.33
CA ALA A 199 0.78 -8.20 26.14
C ALA A 199 0.56 -6.89 25.38
N LEU A 200 -0.69 -6.44 25.36
CA LEU A 200 -1.09 -5.13 24.86
C LEU A 200 -2.00 -4.51 25.93
N SER A 201 -1.61 -3.37 26.49
CA SER A 201 -2.28 -2.78 27.65
C SER A 201 -2.38 -3.78 28.82
N ASP A 202 -3.58 -4.09 29.33
CA ASP A 202 -3.85 -5.03 30.42
C ASP A 202 -4.37 -6.39 29.92
N ARG A 203 -4.15 -6.70 28.63
CA ARG A 203 -4.60 -7.95 27.99
C ARG A 203 -3.43 -8.77 27.48
N ILE A 204 -3.54 -10.08 27.66
CA ILE A 204 -2.62 -11.07 27.08
C ILE A 204 -3.32 -11.68 25.87
N ILE A 205 -2.70 -11.49 24.70
CA ILE A 205 -3.11 -12.11 23.44
C ILE A 205 -2.23 -13.34 23.24
N ARG A 206 -2.85 -14.51 23.07
CA ARG A 206 -2.15 -15.75 22.77
C ARG A 206 -2.24 -16.07 21.28
N SER A 207 -1.34 -16.93 20.83
CA SER A 207 -1.41 -17.47 19.47
C SER A 207 -2.78 -18.05 19.16
N GLY A 208 -3.30 -17.67 18.00
CA GLY A 208 -4.63 -18.04 17.54
C GLY A 208 -5.73 -17.09 18.00
N ASP A 209 -5.52 -16.24 19.00
CA ASP A 209 -6.56 -15.28 19.40
C ASP A 209 -6.86 -14.30 18.27
N HIS A 210 -8.11 -13.85 18.18
CA HIS A 210 -8.48 -12.87 17.18
C HIS A 210 -8.10 -11.47 17.64
N ILE A 211 -7.48 -10.75 16.73
CA ILE A 211 -7.21 -9.33 16.86
C ILE A 211 -7.63 -8.62 15.58
N SER A 212 -7.95 -7.35 15.73
CA SER A 212 -8.34 -6.49 14.61
C SER A 212 -7.39 -5.30 14.56
N ILE A 213 -6.81 -5.03 13.39
CA ILE A 213 -5.88 -3.91 13.18
C ILE A 213 -6.34 -3.04 12.01
N ASP A 214 -6.13 -1.72 12.09
CA ASP A 214 -6.29 -0.80 10.97
C ASP A 214 -4.92 -0.28 10.53
N GLY A 215 -4.46 -0.69 9.36
CA GLY A 215 -3.17 -0.28 8.82
C GLY A 215 -3.12 1.15 8.28
N THR A 216 -4.25 1.87 8.24
CA THR A 216 -4.35 3.28 7.85
C THR A 216 -4.38 4.17 9.08
N GLU A 217 -5.23 3.86 10.06
CA GLU A 217 -5.31 4.63 11.30
C GLU A 217 -4.21 4.25 12.29
N GLY A 218 -3.76 2.99 12.32
CA GLY A 218 -2.84 2.48 13.33
C GLY A 218 -3.53 1.90 14.56
N SER A 219 -4.85 1.74 14.55
CA SER A 219 -5.66 1.28 15.68
C SER A 219 -5.64 -0.24 15.84
N VAL A 220 -5.59 -0.75 17.08
CA VAL A 220 -5.56 -2.18 17.41
C VAL A 220 -6.65 -2.51 18.43
N TYR A 221 -7.41 -3.57 18.17
CA TYR A 221 -8.56 -4.00 18.97
C TYR A 221 -8.51 -5.49 19.27
N LEU A 222 -9.06 -5.88 20.42
CA LEU A 222 -9.23 -7.27 20.80
C LEU A 222 -10.45 -7.88 20.09
N GLY A 223 -10.30 -9.11 19.63
CA GLY A 223 -11.39 -9.87 19.06
C GLY A 223 -11.65 -9.57 17.59
N ARG A 224 -12.86 -9.90 17.14
CA ARG A 224 -13.29 -9.81 15.75
C ARG A 224 -14.15 -8.57 15.55
N MET A 225 -13.66 -7.63 14.74
CA MET A 225 -14.46 -6.50 14.28
C MET A 225 -15.06 -6.80 12.91
N LYS A 226 -16.28 -6.34 12.65
CA LYS A 226 -16.80 -6.35 11.29
C LYS A 226 -16.02 -5.33 10.46
N ILE A 227 -15.57 -5.79 9.30
CA ILE A 227 -14.94 -4.95 8.29
C ILE A 227 -15.94 -4.72 7.17
N LYS A 228 -16.04 -3.49 6.70
CA LYS A 228 -16.80 -3.12 5.51
C LYS A 228 -15.84 -2.68 4.43
N GLU A 229 -16.08 -3.13 3.20
CA GLU A 229 -15.42 -2.58 2.03
C GLU A 229 -15.89 -1.13 1.91
N ILE A 230 -14.94 -0.20 1.93
CA ILE A 230 -15.21 1.18 1.59
C ILE A 230 -14.71 1.40 0.18
N GLU A 231 -15.58 1.94 -0.65
CA GLU A 231 -15.13 2.61 -1.84
C GLU A 231 -14.29 3.80 -1.36
N ARG A 232 -12.97 3.70 -1.48
CA ARG A 232 -12.22 4.94 -1.62
C ARG A 232 -12.73 5.56 -2.91
N GLU A 233 -13.41 6.70 -2.79
CA GLU A 233 -13.29 7.72 -3.84
C GLU A 233 -11.80 8.06 -3.92
N GLU A 234 -11.06 7.32 -4.72
CA GLU A 234 -9.79 7.81 -5.18
C GLU A 234 -10.12 8.91 -6.19
N ASN A 235 -9.79 10.15 -5.80
CA ASN A 235 -9.21 11.12 -6.73
C ASN A 235 -8.00 10.47 -7.42
N GLY A 236 -8.27 9.54 -8.33
CA GLY A 236 -7.34 8.53 -8.82
C GLY A 236 -7.96 7.77 -10.00
N GLY A 237 -8.43 8.52 -10.99
CA GLY A 237 -8.73 8.01 -12.31
C GLY A 237 -7.65 8.47 -13.28
N PHE A 238 -6.87 7.50 -13.78
CA PHE A 238 -5.94 7.65 -14.90
C PHE A 238 -6.51 8.48 -16.07
#